data_AF-A0A7C4CYH9-F1
#
_entry.id   AF-A0A7C4CYH9-F1
#
_cell.length_a   1.000
_cell.length_b   1.000
_cell.length_c   1.000
_cell.angle_alpha   90.00
_cell.angle_beta   90.00
_cell.angle_gamma   90.00
#
_symmetry.space_group_name_H-M   'P 1'
#
loop_
_entity.id
_entity.type
_entity.pdbx_description
1 polymer ?
#
loop_
_entity_poly.entity_id
_entity_poly.type
_entity_poly.pdbx_seq_one_letter_code
_entity_poly.pdbx_strand_id
1 'polypeptide(L)'
;QFYPPPEWYLERITKTIPTNIQELSLALIVTWVFVAPIEEILFRWILLKSFINKLRRWTSLLLSSLIFSISHLDPWNFIQPFLIGLVAGYALVRYGSLSSAITIHGLYNSLTHIFNMLTI
;
A
#
# COMPACT_ATOMS: atom_id res chain seq x y z
N GLN A 1 11.15 13.02 8.59
CA GLN A 1 9.87 13.73 8.35
C GLN A 1 10.20 15.22 8.43
N PHE A 2 10.04 16.00 7.36
CA PHE A 2 10.64 17.35 7.24
C PHE A 2 9.70 18.52 7.63
N TYR A 3 8.42 18.27 7.95
CA TYR A 3 7.45 19.27 8.44
C TYR A 3 6.31 18.56 9.20
N PRO A 4 5.81 19.08 10.34
CA PRO A 4 4.66 18.48 11.02
C PRO A 4 3.41 18.54 10.13
N PRO A 5 2.56 17.50 10.12
CA PRO A 5 1.33 17.56 9.35
C PRO A 5 0.42 18.70 9.84
N PRO A 6 -0.22 19.43 8.91
CA PRO A 6 -1.16 20.49 9.26
C PRO A 6 -2.43 19.90 9.91
N GLU A 7 -3.17 20.69 10.68
CA GLU A 7 -4.36 20.23 11.42
C GLU A 7 -5.42 19.61 10.50
N TRP A 8 -5.66 20.20 9.33
CA TRP A 8 -6.62 19.65 8.35
C TRP A 8 -6.26 18.23 7.91
N TYR A 9 -4.97 17.89 7.89
CA TYR A 9 -4.52 16.54 7.55
C TYR A 9 -4.81 15.59 8.71
N LEU A 10 -4.52 16.01 9.94
CA LEU A 10 -4.83 15.22 11.13
C LEU A 10 -6.33 14.93 11.22
N GLU A 11 -7.17 15.95 10.98
CA GLU A 11 -8.62 15.80 10.94
C GLU A 11 -9.08 14.82 9.84
N ARG A 12 -8.46 14.88 8.66
CA ARG A 12 -8.75 13.92 7.58
C ARG A 12 -8.41 12.50 8.00
N ILE A 13 -7.24 12.28 8.58
CA ILE A 13 -6.79 10.95 8.99
C ILE A 13 -7.69 10.41 10.11
N THR A 14 -7.97 11.20 11.15
CA THR A 14 -8.83 10.76 12.26
C THR A 14 -10.24 10.41 11.80
N LYS A 15 -10.81 11.16 10.85
CA LYS A 15 -12.12 10.85 10.24
C LYS A 15 -12.14 9.54 9.44
N THR A 16 -10.99 9.08 8.94
CA THR A 16 -10.89 7.85 8.13
C THR A 16 -10.56 6.61 8.95
N ILE A 17 -10.16 6.76 10.20
CA ILE A 17 -9.81 5.64 11.07
C ILE A 17 -11.11 5.00 11.57
N PRO A 18 -11.27 3.68 11.45
CA PRO A 18 -12.40 2.98 12.04
C PRO A 18 -12.50 3.22 13.55
N THR A 19 -13.67 3.60 14.03
CA THR A 19 -13.92 3.90 15.45
C THR A 19 -14.64 2.77 16.19
N ASN A 20 -15.17 1.80 15.44
CA ASN A 20 -15.91 0.66 15.98
C ASN A 20 -15.70 -0.59 15.10
N ILE A 21 -16.17 -1.74 15.60
CA ILE A 21 -15.97 -3.04 14.93
C ILE A 21 -16.68 -3.12 13.57
N GLN A 22 -17.79 -2.41 13.37
CA GLN A 22 -18.52 -2.45 12.10
C GLN A 22 -17.71 -1.73 11.01
N GLU A 23 -17.20 -0.53 11.31
CA GLU A 23 -16.31 0.23 10.43
C GLU A 23 -15.01 -0.53 10.15
N LEU A 24 -14.42 -1.17 11.18
CA LEU A 24 -13.23 -1.98 11.01
C LEU A 24 -13.49 -3.16 10.08
N SER A 25 -14.59 -3.87 10.29
CA SER A 25 -14.97 -5.02 9.46
C SER A 25 -15.16 -4.61 8.01
N LEU A 26 -15.83 -3.48 7.76
CA LEU A 26 -16.00 -2.93 6.41
C LEU A 26 -14.65 -2.56 5.79
N ALA A 27 -13.76 -1.89 6.52
CA ALA A 27 -12.43 -1.52 6.04
C ALA A 27 -11.59 -2.75 5.65
N LEU A 28 -11.64 -3.82 6.46
CA LEU A 28 -10.95 -5.09 6.15
C LEU A 28 -11.51 -5.76 4.90
N ILE A 29 -12.84 -5.84 4.76
CA ILE A 29 -13.49 -6.41 3.57
C ILE A 29 -13.10 -5.62 2.32
N VAL A 30 -13.21 -4.29 2.36
CA VAL A 30 -12.86 -3.43 1.22
C VAL A 30 -11.38 -3.59 0.85
N THR A 31 -10.51 -3.67 1.87
CA THR A 31 -9.07 -3.87 1.67
C THR A 31 -8.76 -5.19 0.94
N TRP A 32 -9.32 -6.30 1.42
CA TRP A 32 -8.99 -7.62 0.90
C TRP A 32 -9.69 -7.96 -0.42
N VAL A 33 -10.88 -7.43 -0.65
CA VAL A 33 -11.66 -7.74 -1.86
C VAL A 33 -11.32 -6.80 -3.00
N PHE A 34 -11.07 -5.51 -2.70
CA PHE A 34 -10.91 -4.48 -3.72
C PHE A 34 -9.51 -3.87 -3.71
N VAL A 35 -9.12 -3.19 -2.62
CA VAL A 35 -7.93 -2.32 -2.62
C VAL A 35 -6.66 -3.11 -2.94
N ALA A 36 -6.31 -4.11 -2.13
CA ALA A 36 -5.07 -4.85 -2.32
C ALA A 36 -5.03 -5.63 -3.65
N PRO A 37 -6.10 -6.35 -4.08
CA PRO A 37 -6.11 -6.99 -5.40
C PRO A 37 -5.97 -6.02 -6.57
N ILE A 38 -6.74 -4.93 -6.58
CA ILE A 38 -6.73 -3.98 -7.70
C ILE A 38 -5.36 -3.31 -7.81
N GLU A 39 -4.84 -2.81 -6.69
CA GLU A 39 -3.54 -2.13 -6.68
C GLU A 39 -2.41 -3.08 -7.08
N GLU A 40 -2.33 -4.28 -6.54
CA GLU A 40 -1.25 -5.21 -6.89
C GLU A 40 -1.36 -5.71 -8.35
N ILE A 41 -2.56 -5.84 -8.91
CA ILE A 41 -2.74 -6.11 -10.35
C ILE A 41 -2.17 -4.95 -11.18
N LEU A 42 -2.55 -3.71 -10.87
CA LEU A 42 -2.10 -2.55 -11.63
C LEU A 42 -0.58 -2.33 -11.51
N PHE A 43 -0.04 -2.35 -10.30
CA PHE A 43 1.34 -1.96 -10.05
C PHE A 43 2.34 -3.11 -10.17
N ARG A 44 1.96 -4.35 -9.82
CA ARG A 44 2.88 -5.50 -9.93
C ARG A 44 2.67 -6.29 -11.20
N TRP A 45 1.42 -6.64 -11.52
CA TRP A 45 1.18 -7.45 -12.70
C TRP A 45 1.38 -6.66 -13.98
N ILE A 46 0.84 -5.45 -14.07
CA ILE A 46 0.91 -4.65 -15.30
C ILE A 46 2.18 -3.81 -15.32
N LEU A 47 2.34 -2.87 -14.38
CA LEU A 47 3.42 -1.89 -14.42
C LEU A 47 4.81 -2.52 -14.21
N LEU A 48 5.01 -3.25 -13.10
CA LEU A 48 6.32 -3.85 -12.80
C LEU A 48 6.76 -4.87 -13.85
N LYS A 49 5.86 -5.77 -14.33
CA LYS A 49 6.22 -6.70 -15.42
C LYS A 49 6.61 -5.95 -16.70
N SER A 50 5.88 -4.89 -17.05
CA SER A 50 6.22 -4.05 -18.20
C SER A 50 7.63 -3.43 -18.07
N PHE A 51 7.99 -2.96 -16.87
CA PHE A 51 9.33 -2.44 -16.62
C PHE A 51 10.41 -3.52 -16.60
N ILE A 52 10.14 -4.73 -16.11
CA ILE A 52 11.12 -5.83 -16.13
C ILE A 52 11.48 -6.23 -17.56
N ASN A 53 10.55 -6.09 -18.51
CA ASN A 53 10.81 -6.37 -19.93
C ASN A 53 11.71 -5.33 -20.60
N LYS A 54 11.93 -4.16 -19.99
CA LYS A 54 12.66 -3.02 -20.59
C LYS A 54 13.88 -2.58 -19.78
N LEU A 55 13.93 -2.89 -18.49
CA LEU A 55 14.92 -2.37 -17.53
C LEU A 55 15.49 -3.51 -16.66
N ARG A 56 16.54 -3.20 -15.88
CA ARG A 56 17.11 -4.14 -14.90
C ARG A 56 16.12 -4.37 -13.76
N ARG A 57 15.99 -5.61 -13.29
CA ARG A 57 15.02 -6.04 -12.25
C ARG A 57 14.93 -5.10 -11.04
N TRP A 58 16.07 -4.72 -10.46
CA TRP A 58 16.12 -3.83 -9.29
C TRP A 58 15.66 -2.40 -9.62
N THR A 59 15.99 -1.89 -10.79
CA THR A 59 15.51 -0.59 -11.27
C THR A 59 14.00 -0.62 -11.53
N SER A 60 13.48 -1.69 -12.14
CA SER A 60 12.06 -1.90 -12.36
C SER A 60 11.28 -1.93 -11.04
N LEU A 61 11.81 -2.65 -10.04
CA LEU A 61 11.24 -2.72 -8.69
C LEU A 61 11.18 -1.33 -8.06
N LEU A 62 12.32 -0.63 -7.98
CA LEU A 62 12.40 0.71 -7.38
C LEU A 62 11.42 1.69 -8.06
N LEU A 63 11.37 1.72 -9.38
CA LEU A 63 10.48 2.61 -10.12
C LEU A 63 9.00 2.27 -9.93
N SER A 64 8.63 0.98 -9.97
CA SER A 64 7.24 0.56 -9.71
C SER A 64 6.82 0.93 -8.28
N SER A 65 7.66 0.68 -7.28
CA SER A 65 7.37 1.02 -5.88
C SER A 65 7.29 2.53 -5.65
N LEU A 66 8.13 3.31 -6.36
CA LEU A 66 8.09 4.77 -6.32
C LEU A 66 6.78 5.32 -6.91
N ILE A 67 6.39 4.84 -8.09
CA ILE A 67 5.13 5.26 -8.74
C ILE A 67 3.93 4.86 -7.89
N PHE A 68 3.95 3.67 -7.29
CA PHE A 68 2.93 3.21 -6.35
C PHE A 68 2.79 4.13 -5.14
N SER A 69 3.90 4.53 -4.52
CA SER A 69 3.85 5.48 -3.40
C SER A 69 3.33 6.86 -3.82
N ILE A 70 3.78 7.38 -4.97
CA ILE A 70 3.31 8.68 -5.50
C ILE A 70 1.81 8.65 -5.81
N SER A 71 1.27 7.53 -6.31
CA SER A 71 -0.16 7.43 -6.66
C SER A 71 -1.09 7.49 -5.45
N HIS A 72 -0.58 7.37 -4.21
CA HIS A 72 -1.38 7.59 -3.01
C HIS A 72 -1.69 9.07 -2.77
N LEU A 73 -0.99 9.99 -3.46
CA LEU A 73 -1.21 11.44 -3.37
C LEU A 73 -1.17 11.97 -1.93
N ASP A 74 -0.36 11.32 -1.08
CA ASP A 74 -0.19 11.67 0.32
C ASP A 74 1.30 11.88 0.63
N PRO A 75 1.77 13.14 0.67
CA PRO A 75 3.18 13.42 0.93
C PRO A 75 3.59 13.11 2.37
N TRP A 76 2.65 13.05 3.33
CA TRP A 76 2.93 12.68 4.72
C TRP A 76 2.99 11.18 4.92
N ASN A 77 2.30 10.41 4.06
CA ASN A 77 2.31 8.96 4.05
C ASN A 77 3.11 8.38 2.87
N PHE A 78 4.18 9.04 2.40
CA PHE A 78 4.95 8.56 1.25
C PHE A 78 5.81 7.32 1.56
N ILE A 79 6.46 7.30 2.73
CA ILE A 79 7.48 6.30 3.09
C ILE A 79 6.86 4.90 3.22
N GLN A 80 5.73 4.78 3.92
CA GLN A 80 5.02 3.53 4.12
C GLN A 80 4.67 2.77 2.82
N PRO A 81 3.88 3.31 1.88
CA PRO A 81 3.50 2.64 0.64
C PRO A 81 4.72 2.37 -0.25
N PHE A 82 5.76 3.19 -0.20
CA PHE A 82 7.01 2.90 -0.91
C PHE A 82 7.66 1.60 -0.41
N LEU A 83 7.79 1.45 0.91
CA LEU A 83 8.38 0.25 1.53
C LEU A 83 7.53 -1.01 1.29
N ILE A 84 6.21 -0.90 1.42
CA ILE A 84 5.30 -2.01 1.13
C ILE A 84 5.34 -2.38 -0.35
N GLY A 85 5.40 -1.38 -1.23
CA GLY A 85 5.57 -1.61 -2.64
C GLY A 85 6.89 -2.30 -2.99
N LEU A 86 7.97 -2.04 -2.24
CA LEU A 86 9.24 -2.74 -2.41
C LEU A 86 9.13 -4.21 -1.98
N VAL A 87 8.54 -4.49 -0.82
CA VAL A 87 8.42 -5.85 -0.28
C VAL A 87 7.48 -6.70 -1.15
N ALA A 88 6.30 -6.17 -1.48
CA ALA A 88 5.32 -6.85 -2.34
C ALA A 88 5.85 -7.05 -3.76
N GLY A 89 6.51 -6.03 -4.33
CA GLY A 89 7.16 -6.14 -5.64
C GLY A 89 8.32 -7.13 -5.66
N TYR A 90 9.13 -7.17 -4.60
CA TYR A 90 10.19 -8.16 -4.46
C TYR A 90 9.63 -9.59 -4.41
N ALA A 91 8.51 -9.81 -3.71
CA ALA A 91 7.83 -11.11 -3.68
C ALA A 91 7.39 -11.56 -5.09
N LEU A 92 6.82 -10.65 -5.90
CA LEU A 92 6.49 -10.98 -7.29
C LEU A 92 7.74 -11.29 -8.12
N VAL A 93 8.80 -10.48 -8.01
CA VAL A 93 10.04 -10.66 -8.79
C VAL A 93 10.74 -11.98 -8.44
N ARG A 94 10.77 -12.33 -7.16
CA ARG A 94 11.50 -13.52 -6.67
C ARG A 94 10.71 -14.81 -6.84
N TYR A 95 9.40 -14.78 -6.56
CA TYR A 95 8.57 -15.98 -6.47
C TYR A 95 7.51 -16.09 -7.57
N GLY A 96 7.32 -15.05 -8.40
CA GLY A 96 6.30 -15.04 -9.45
C GLY A 96 4.85 -15.00 -8.94
N SER A 97 4.65 -14.77 -7.64
CA SER A 97 3.36 -14.91 -6.97
C SER A 97 2.69 -13.57 -6.74
N LEU A 98 1.61 -13.30 -7.49
CA LEU A 98 0.76 -12.13 -7.26
C LEU A 98 -0.03 -12.26 -5.96
N SER A 99 -0.46 -13.47 -5.61
CA SER A 99 -1.18 -13.71 -4.35
C SER A 99 -0.32 -13.38 -3.14
N SER A 100 0.99 -13.67 -3.17
CA SER A 100 1.91 -13.26 -2.10
C SER A 100 1.98 -11.73 -1.96
N ALA A 101 1.99 -11.00 -3.07
CA ALA A 101 1.99 -9.55 -3.06
C ALA A 101 0.68 -8.97 -2.48
N ILE A 102 -0.47 -9.52 -2.90
CA ILE A 102 -1.80 -9.18 -2.37
C ILE A 102 -1.87 -9.47 -0.87
N THR A 103 -1.36 -10.62 -0.42
CA THR A 103 -1.37 -11.00 1.00
C THR A 103 -0.49 -10.07 1.83
N ILE A 104 0.72 -9.73 1.38
CA ILE A 104 1.62 -8.80 2.08
C ILE A 104 0.93 -7.43 2.24
N HIS A 105 0.36 -6.91 1.15
CA HIS A 105 -0.31 -5.62 1.14
C HIS A 105 -1.58 -5.64 2.01
N GLY A 106 -2.45 -6.62 1.83
CA GLY A 106 -3.68 -6.78 2.60
C GLY A 106 -3.42 -6.93 4.11
N LEU A 107 -2.41 -7.71 4.49
CA LEU A 107 -2.00 -7.85 5.89
C LEU A 107 -1.49 -6.54 6.47
N TYR A 108 -0.64 -5.82 5.72
CA TYR A 108 -0.11 -4.54 6.17
C TYR A 108 -1.22 -3.50 6.43
N ASN A 109 -2.16 -3.36 5.48
CA ASN A 109 -3.29 -2.46 5.64
C ASN A 109 -4.20 -2.90 6.79
N SER A 110 -4.44 -4.20 6.94
CA SER A 110 -5.23 -4.74 8.06
C SER A 110 -4.61 -4.40 9.41
N LEU A 111 -3.31 -4.62 9.56
CA LEU A 111 -2.57 -4.28 10.79
C LEU A 111 -2.61 -2.77 11.06
N THR A 112 -2.51 -1.95 10.01
CA THR A 112 -2.61 -0.49 10.13
C THR A 112 -3.99 -0.04 10.60
N HIS A 113 -5.08 -0.60 10.04
CA HIS A 113 -6.43 -0.30 10.49
C HIS A 113 -6.68 -0.70 11.95
N ILE A 114 -6.22 -1.90 12.33
CA ILE A 114 -6.36 -2.40 13.72
C ILE A 114 -5.55 -1.53 14.67
N PHE A 115 -4.29 -1.23 14.35
CA PHE A 115 -3.42 -0.42 15.19
C PHE A 115 -3.98 0.99 15.38
N ASN A 116 -4.46 1.62 14.30
CA ASN A 116 -5.06 2.96 14.37
C ASN A 116 -6.32 2.98 15.23
N MET A 117 -7.19 1.97 15.13
CA MET A 117 -8.38 1.86 15.99
C MET A 117 -8.02 1.72 17.47
N LEU A 118 -6.92 1.02 17.79
CA LEU A 118 -6.47 0.81 19.18
C LEU A 118 -5.73 2.03 19.78
N THR A 119 -5.33 2.99 18.96
CA THR A 119 -4.50 4.13 19.37
C THR A 119 -5.19 5.49 19.26
N ILE A 120 -6.41 5.50 18.72
CA ILE A 120 -7.39 6.60 18.86
C ILE A 120 -8.05 6.51 20.23
#